data_AF-A0A417KVH3-F1
#
_entry.id   AF-A0A417KVH3-F1
#
_cell.length_a   1.000
_cell.length_b   1.000
_cell.length_c   1.000
_cell.angle_alpha   90.00
_cell.angle_beta   90.00
_cell.angle_gamma   90.00
#
_symmetry.space_group_name_H-M   'P 1'
#
loop_
_entity.id
_entity.type
_entity.pdbx_description
1 polymer ?
#
loop_
_entity_poly.entity_id
_entity_poly.type
_entity_poly.pdbx_seq_one_letter_code
_entity_poly.pdbx_strand_id
1 'polypeptide(L)'
;MIQSKEELKEYIEYESHGFSNKFPDSIIGEPQNFQKLLRKTEYYRNCRKDIFGKIVYLSYRAKLERESQRLGLAIPCNVFGKGLRIVHYGSVTVNKGCKVGKNCRIYNNTVLGTAGAGFGGGVPQLEIMFS
;
A
#
# COMPACT_ATOMS: atom_id res chain seq x y z
N MET A 1 -9.80 1.47 2.51
CA MET A 1 -9.75 1.72 1.05
C MET A 1 -10.24 3.11 0.83
N ILE A 2 -9.51 3.94 0.09
CA ILE A 2 -9.82 5.38 -0.05
C ILE A 2 -11.04 5.61 -0.95
N GLN A 3 -12.00 6.38 -0.46
CA GLN A 3 -13.26 6.71 -1.12
C GLN A 3 -13.45 8.21 -1.39
N SER A 4 -12.61 9.07 -0.81
CA SER A 4 -12.67 10.52 -1.03
C SER A 4 -11.29 11.17 -0.97
N LYS A 5 -11.21 12.46 -1.34
CA LYS A 5 -9.97 13.23 -1.22
C LYS A 5 -9.64 13.54 0.24
N GLU A 6 -10.67 13.68 1.05
CA GLU A 6 -10.61 13.90 2.49
C GLU A 6 -10.01 12.67 3.17
N GLU A 7 -10.50 11.47 2.81
CA GLU A 7 -9.96 10.21 3.33
C GLU A 7 -8.50 9.99 2.88
N LEU A 8 -8.14 10.36 1.64
CA LEU A 8 -6.74 10.32 1.20
C LEU A 8 -5.83 11.17 2.11
N LYS A 9 -6.25 12.40 2.43
CA LYS A 9 -5.48 13.30 3.31
C LYS A 9 -5.34 12.68 4.70
N GLU A 10 -6.45 12.18 5.25
CA GLU A 10 -6.49 11.55 6.57
C GLU A 10 -5.57 10.33 6.67
N TYR A 11 -5.51 9.49 5.63
CA TYR A 11 -4.61 8.33 5.58
C TYR A 11 -3.15 8.79 5.54
N ILE A 12 -2.80 9.70 4.63
CA ILE A 12 -1.41 10.19 4.48
C ILE A 12 -0.95 10.85 5.77
N GLU A 13 -1.78 11.69 6.37
CA GLU A 13 -1.48 12.37 7.63
C GLU A 13 -1.24 11.34 8.73
N TYR A 14 -2.21 10.47 9.01
CA TYR A 14 -2.09 9.46 10.06
C TYR A 14 -0.87 8.56 9.88
N GLU A 15 -0.65 8.08 8.66
CA GLU A 15 0.45 7.17 8.35
C GLU A 15 1.82 7.86 8.35
N SER A 16 1.88 9.18 8.13
CA SER A 16 3.12 9.94 8.16
C SER A 16 3.65 10.20 9.59
N HIS A 17 2.81 10.02 10.62
CA HIS A 17 3.23 10.18 12.01
C HIS A 17 4.24 9.09 12.42
N GLY A 18 5.25 9.48 13.20
CA GLY A 18 6.29 8.56 13.69
C GLY A 18 7.34 8.16 12.66
N PHE A 19 7.42 8.84 11.52
CA PHE A 19 8.61 8.80 10.67
C PHE A 19 9.61 9.85 11.19
N SER A 20 10.77 9.40 11.68
CA SER A 20 11.85 10.26 12.18
C SER A 20 12.84 10.55 11.05
N ASN A 21 13.12 11.84 10.79
CA ASN A 21 14.11 12.31 9.80
C ASN A 21 15.57 12.25 10.33
N LYS A 22 15.91 11.27 11.18
CA LYS A 22 17.24 11.17 11.78
C LYS A 22 17.85 9.78 11.50
N PHE A 23 18.82 9.74 10.56
CA PHE A 23 19.80 8.68 10.19
C PHE A 23 19.30 7.38 9.49
N PRO A 24 20.14 6.81 8.59
CA PRO A 24 20.27 7.24 7.20
C PRO A 24 18.95 6.99 6.42
N ASP A 25 18.46 8.04 5.77
CA ASP A 25 17.08 8.19 5.30
C ASP A 25 16.62 7.22 4.18
N SER A 26 17.50 6.39 3.61
CA SER A 26 17.12 5.50 2.50
C SER A 26 16.29 4.29 2.95
N ILE A 27 16.58 3.69 4.10
CA ILE A 27 15.88 2.49 4.60
C ILE A 27 14.43 2.81 5.02
N ILE A 28 14.19 4.03 5.50
CA ILE A 28 12.91 4.45 6.09
C ILE A 28 12.14 5.41 5.17
N GLY A 29 12.84 6.28 4.42
CA GLY A 29 12.21 7.25 3.53
C GLY A 29 11.60 6.61 2.28
N GLU A 30 12.22 5.57 1.73
CA GLU A 30 11.71 4.91 0.53
C GLU A 30 10.38 4.16 0.75
N PRO A 31 10.21 3.36 1.83
CA PRO A 31 8.91 2.78 2.17
C PRO A 31 7.82 3.83 2.37
N GLN A 32 8.14 4.98 2.97
CA GLN A 32 7.17 6.06 3.15
C GLN A 32 6.72 6.65 1.81
N ASN A 33 7.67 6.90 0.90
CA ASN A 33 7.37 7.42 -0.43
C ASN A 33 6.54 6.43 -1.24
N PHE A 34 6.88 5.15 -1.18
CA PHE A 34 6.07 4.06 -1.75
C PHE A 34 4.66 4.07 -1.19
N GLN A 35 4.50 4.18 0.12
CA GLN A 35 3.19 4.16 0.76
C GLN A 35 2.34 5.37 0.37
N LYS A 36 2.91 6.57 0.32
CA LYS A 36 2.23 7.78 -0.19
C LYS A 36 1.81 7.60 -1.65
N LEU A 37 2.68 7.01 -2.48
CA LEU A 37 2.40 6.71 -3.88
C LEU A 37 1.26 5.70 -4.02
N LEU A 38 1.25 4.63 -3.21
CA LEU A 38 0.18 3.64 -3.13
C LEU A 38 -1.16 4.32 -2.80
N ARG A 39 -1.22 5.14 -1.74
CA ARG A 39 -2.46 5.85 -1.33
C ARG A 39 -2.98 6.80 -2.41
N LYS A 40 -2.10 7.57 -3.06
CA LYS A 40 -2.48 8.43 -4.18
C LYS A 40 -3.01 7.61 -5.36
N THR A 41 -2.39 6.47 -5.65
CA THR A 41 -2.84 5.56 -6.71
C THR A 41 -4.22 4.99 -6.41
N GLU A 42 -4.50 4.60 -5.15
CA GLU A 42 -5.82 4.18 -4.69
C GLU A 42 -6.88 5.28 -4.87
N TYR A 43 -6.56 6.53 -4.50
CA TYR A 43 -7.48 7.66 -4.71
C TYR A 43 -7.84 7.85 -6.19
N TYR A 44 -6.86 7.93 -7.09
CA TYR A 44 -7.14 8.11 -8.51
C TYR A 44 -7.85 6.90 -9.11
N ARG A 45 -7.55 5.69 -8.63
CA ARG A 45 -8.27 4.47 -9.02
C ARG A 45 -9.74 4.51 -8.59
N ASN A 46 -10.02 4.95 -7.38
CA ASN A 46 -11.34 4.79 -6.75
C ASN A 46 -12.25 6.00 -6.99
N CYS A 47 -11.71 7.23 -6.92
CA CYS A 47 -12.50 8.45 -6.79
C CYS A 47 -12.53 9.31 -8.07
N ARG A 48 -11.45 9.33 -8.86
CA ARG A 48 -11.32 10.20 -10.05
C ARG A 48 -11.53 9.42 -11.34
N LYS A 49 -12.79 9.33 -11.78
CA LYS A 49 -13.21 8.57 -12.97
C LYS A 49 -13.30 9.38 -14.26
N ASP A 50 -13.10 10.69 -14.18
CA ASP A 50 -12.98 11.59 -15.32
C ASP A 50 -11.73 11.27 -16.15
N ILE A 51 -11.67 11.78 -17.39
CA ILE A 51 -10.58 11.50 -18.33
C ILE A 51 -9.22 11.87 -17.73
N PHE A 52 -9.11 13.06 -17.13
CA PHE A 52 -7.90 13.49 -16.46
C PHE A 52 -7.55 12.56 -15.29
N GLY A 53 -8.55 12.20 -14.47
CA GLY A 53 -8.41 11.19 -13.42
C GLY A 53 -7.82 9.86 -13.88
N LYS A 54 -8.30 9.33 -15.01
CA LYS A 54 -7.80 8.08 -15.62
C LYS A 54 -6.35 8.20 -16.09
N ILE A 55 -5.98 9.32 -16.74
CA ILE A 55 -4.60 9.56 -17.19
C ILE A 55 -3.66 9.63 -16.00
N VAL A 56 -4.05 10.38 -14.96
CA VAL A 56 -3.25 10.48 -13.73
C VAL A 56 -3.16 9.13 -13.04
N TYR A 57 -4.24 8.36 -12.97
CA TYR A 57 -4.22 6.98 -12.44
C TYR A 57 -3.19 6.11 -13.17
N LEU A 58 -3.18 6.11 -14.51
CA LEU A 58 -2.23 5.32 -15.30
C LEU A 58 -0.78 5.74 -15.03
N SER A 59 -0.51 7.05 -14.95
CA SER A 59 0.82 7.57 -14.59
C SER A 59 1.25 7.12 -13.20
N TYR A 60 0.37 7.24 -12.20
CA TYR A 60 0.65 6.83 -10.83
C TYR A 60 0.82 5.32 -10.70
N ARG A 61 0.02 4.52 -11.42
CA ARG A 61 0.15 3.07 -11.47
C ARG A 61 1.50 2.65 -12.06
N ALA A 62 1.94 3.27 -13.15
CA ALA A 62 3.24 2.99 -13.75
C ALA A 62 4.40 3.35 -12.80
N LYS A 63 4.30 4.48 -12.09
CA LYS A 63 5.26 4.87 -11.05
C LYS A 63 5.25 3.86 -9.90
N LEU A 64 4.08 3.44 -9.44
CA LEU A 64 3.94 2.47 -8.35
C LEU A 64 4.56 1.12 -8.72
N GLU A 65 4.34 0.65 -9.94
CA GLU A 65 4.95 -0.59 -10.44
C GLU A 65 6.48 -0.49 -10.45
N ARG A 66 7.03 0.61 -10.98
CA ARG A 66 8.48 0.84 -10.98
C ARG A 66 9.07 0.84 -9.57
N GLU A 67 8.43 1.55 -8.64
CA GLU A 67 8.88 1.58 -7.24
C GLU A 67 8.68 0.23 -6.54
N SER A 68 7.63 -0.53 -6.89
CA SER A 68 7.41 -1.90 -6.38
C SER A 68 8.57 -2.80 -6.76
N GLN A 69 9.01 -2.77 -8.02
CA GLN A 69 10.14 -3.56 -8.51
C GLN A 69 11.47 -3.11 -7.88
N ARG A 70 11.68 -1.80 -7.78
CA ARG A 70 12.91 -1.22 -7.21
C ARG A 70 13.07 -1.53 -5.72
N LEU A 71 11.98 -1.56 -4.97
CA LEU A 71 11.98 -1.75 -3.51
C LEU A 71 11.65 -3.19 -3.07
N GLY A 72 11.24 -4.07 -4.00
CA GLY A 72 10.77 -5.42 -3.67
C GLY A 72 9.37 -5.47 -3.02
N LEU A 73 8.58 -4.39 -3.14
CA LEU A 73 7.28 -4.22 -2.48
C LEU A 73 6.12 -4.49 -3.44
N ALA A 74 5.78 -5.76 -3.69
CA ALA A 74 4.62 -6.15 -4.49
C ALA A 74 3.31 -6.04 -3.68
N ILE A 75 2.87 -4.79 -3.43
CA ILE A 75 1.67 -4.47 -2.67
C ILE A 75 0.57 -3.89 -3.59
N PRO A 76 -0.53 -4.62 -3.85
CA PRO A 76 -1.62 -4.12 -4.68
C PRO A 76 -2.42 -3.01 -4.00
N CYS A 77 -2.96 -2.11 -4.81
CA CYS A 77 -3.99 -1.16 -4.38
C CYS A 77 -5.20 -1.88 -3.77
N ASN A 78 -5.81 -1.26 -2.76
CA ASN A 78 -7.06 -1.64 -2.12
C ASN A 78 -6.98 -2.94 -1.28
N VAL A 79 -5.82 -3.23 -0.71
CA VAL A 79 -5.62 -4.36 0.22
C VAL A 79 -5.62 -3.92 1.68
N PHE A 80 -4.85 -2.87 2.00
CA PHE A 80 -4.63 -2.44 3.39
C PHE A 80 -5.56 -1.29 3.80
N GLY A 81 -6.15 -1.40 4.99
CA GLY A 81 -6.86 -0.33 5.68
C GLY A 81 -5.95 0.83 6.07
N LYS A 82 -6.54 1.86 6.69
CA LYS A 82 -5.81 3.03 7.23
C LYS A 82 -4.78 2.59 8.27
N GLY A 83 -3.60 3.21 8.27
CA GLY A 83 -2.57 2.92 9.26
C GLY A 83 -1.59 1.83 8.82
N LEU A 84 -1.46 1.60 7.52
CA LEU A 84 -0.37 0.77 7.02
C LEU A 84 0.96 1.40 7.43
N ARG A 85 1.91 0.57 7.85
CA ARG A 85 3.31 0.96 8.07
C ARG A 85 4.22 -0.08 7.44
N ILE A 86 4.88 0.28 6.36
CA ILE A 86 5.96 -0.52 5.78
C ILE A 86 7.23 -0.14 6.53
N VAL A 87 7.79 -1.08 7.29
CA VAL A 87 8.91 -0.81 8.19
C VAL A 87 10.23 -0.75 7.42
N HIS A 88 10.45 -1.73 6.54
CA HIS A 88 11.60 -1.81 5.65
C HIS A 88 11.14 -2.25 4.27
N TYR A 89 11.82 -1.76 3.22
CA TYR A 89 11.71 -2.35 1.89
C TYR A 89 12.42 -3.71 1.87
N GLY A 90 12.19 -4.50 0.82
CA GLY A 90 12.60 -5.90 0.73
C GLY A 90 11.44 -6.76 0.25
N SER A 91 11.65 -8.07 0.16
CA SER A 91 10.70 -8.98 -0.50
C SER A 91 9.34 -9.04 0.21
N VAL A 92 8.36 -8.27 -0.25
CA VAL A 92 6.99 -8.29 0.25
C VAL A 92 6.07 -8.63 -0.91
N THR A 93 5.30 -9.71 -0.78
CA THR A 93 4.37 -10.15 -1.83
C THR A 93 2.96 -10.27 -1.26
N VAL A 94 2.03 -9.49 -1.81
CA VAL A 94 0.64 -9.47 -1.34
C VAL A 94 -0.29 -9.77 -2.50
N ASN A 95 -1.17 -10.74 -2.32
CA ASN A 95 -2.20 -11.08 -3.29
C ASN A 95 -3.28 -9.97 -3.31
N LYS A 96 -3.73 -9.59 -4.52
CA LYS A 96 -4.74 -8.55 -4.73
C LYS A 96 -6.10 -8.84 -4.08
N GLY A 97 -6.39 -10.12 -3.82
CA GLY A 97 -7.61 -10.56 -3.16
C GLY A 97 -7.59 -10.41 -1.64
N CYS A 98 -6.41 -10.25 -1.03
CA CYS A 98 -6.29 -10.06 0.41
C CYS A 98 -7.05 -8.80 0.87
N LYS A 99 -7.51 -8.84 2.12
CA LYS A 99 -7.94 -7.66 2.85
C LYS A 99 -7.29 -7.67 4.21
N VAL A 100 -6.70 -6.54 4.58
CA VAL A 100 -6.03 -6.35 5.85
C VAL A 100 -6.62 -5.11 6.51
N GLY A 101 -6.96 -5.24 7.79
CA GLY A 101 -7.57 -4.20 8.61
C GLY A 101 -6.69 -2.97 8.83
N LYS A 102 -7.10 -2.15 9.80
CA LYS A 102 -6.40 -0.90 10.16
C LYS A 102 -5.10 -1.22 10.91
N ASN A 103 -4.17 -0.27 10.88
CA ASN A 103 -2.96 -0.25 11.73
C ASN A 103 -2.02 -1.46 11.52
N CYS A 104 -1.93 -1.97 10.30
CA CYS A 104 -1.02 -3.06 9.95
C CYS A 104 0.42 -2.58 9.81
N ARG A 105 1.36 -3.27 10.46
CA ARG A 105 2.81 -3.10 10.24
C ARG A 105 3.33 -4.28 9.44
N ILE A 106 4.01 -4.01 8.33
CA ILE A 106 4.62 -5.03 7.48
C ILE A 106 6.14 -4.88 7.52
N TYR A 107 6.80 -6.00 7.78
CA TYR A 107 8.25 -6.14 7.70
C TYR A 107 8.65 -6.84 6.39
N ASN A 108 9.92 -6.72 6.02
CA ASN A 108 10.48 -7.42 4.87
C ASN A 108 10.28 -8.94 4.98
N ASN A 109 10.24 -9.62 3.83
CA ASN A 109 10.01 -11.07 3.69
C ASN A 109 8.59 -11.53 4.08
N THR A 110 7.61 -10.62 4.10
CA THR A 110 6.20 -10.95 4.34
C THR A 110 5.51 -11.42 3.06
N VAL A 111 4.79 -12.54 3.13
CA VAL A 111 3.98 -13.06 2.01
C VAL A 111 2.52 -13.23 2.44
N LEU A 112 1.60 -12.58 1.74
CA LEU A 112 0.16 -12.79 1.82
C LEU A 112 -0.30 -13.42 0.50
N GLY A 113 -0.12 -14.73 0.38
CA GLY A 113 -0.37 -15.50 -0.83
C GLY A 113 -1.82 -15.96 -1.00
N THR A 114 -2.04 -16.80 -2.02
CA THR A 114 -3.28 -17.57 -2.19
C THR A 114 -3.00 -19.04 -1.92
N ALA A 115 -3.98 -19.76 -1.36
CA ALA A 115 -3.86 -21.19 -1.09
C ALA A 115 -3.77 -22.05 -2.37
N GLY A 116 -4.22 -21.53 -3.52
CA GLY A 116 -4.19 -22.25 -4.80
C GLY A 116 -3.46 -21.43 -5.85
N ALA A 117 -2.56 -22.07 -6.62
CA ALA A 117 -1.79 -21.45 -7.72
C ALA A 117 -2.66 -21.11 -8.95
N GLY A 118 -3.79 -20.41 -8.75
CA GLY A 118 -4.75 -20.03 -9.80
C GLY A 118 -6.04 -20.85 -9.87
N PHE A 119 -6.16 -21.92 -9.09
CA PHE A 119 -7.29 -22.87 -9.15
C PHE A 119 -8.33 -22.71 -8.02
N GLY A 120 -8.68 -21.47 -7.64
CA GLY A 120 -9.79 -21.23 -6.72
C GLY A 120 -9.48 -21.47 -5.23
N GLY A 121 -8.32 -21.02 -4.75
CA GLY A 121 -8.00 -21.00 -3.32
C GLY A 121 -8.36 -19.68 -2.63
N GLY A 122 -8.70 -19.74 -1.34
CA GLY A 122 -8.89 -18.56 -0.49
C GLY A 122 -7.62 -17.70 -0.38
N VAL A 123 -7.82 -16.46 0.06
CA VAL A 123 -6.75 -15.49 0.35
C VAL A 123 -6.94 -14.93 1.75
N PRO A 124 -5.86 -14.64 2.50
CA PRO A 124 -5.95 -14.12 3.87
C PRO A 124 -6.87 -12.90 3.99
N GLN A 125 -7.78 -12.99 4.97
CA GLN A 125 -8.54 -11.85 5.49
C GLN A 125 -8.02 -11.61 6.91
N LEU A 126 -7.29 -10.52 7.11
CA LEU A 126 -6.62 -10.23 8.37
C LEU A 126 -7.32 -9.08 9.08
N GLU A 127 -7.99 -9.41 10.18
CA GLU A 127 -8.45 -8.43 11.16
C GLU A 127 -7.40 -8.27 12.24
N ILE A 128 -7.04 -7.02 12.55
CA ILE A 128 -6.02 -6.70 13.55
C ILE A 128 -6.77 -6.21 14.78
N MET A 129 -6.89 -7.10 15.78
CA MET A 129 -7.44 -6.77 17.09
C MET A 129 -6.32 -6.23 17.97
N PHE A 130 -6.53 -5.05 18.54
CA PHE A 130 -5.66 -4.50 19.58
C PHE A 130 -6.27 -4.85 20.93
N SER A 131 -5.49 -5.49 21.81
CA SER A 131 -5.79 -5.68 23.23
C SER A 131 -5.54 -4.40 24.01
#